data_AF-I4VR38-F1
#
_entry.id   AF-I4VR38-F1
#
_cell.length_a   1.000
_cell.length_b   1.000
_cell.length_c   1.000
_cell.angle_alpha   90.00
_cell.angle_beta   90.00
_cell.angle_gamma   90.00
#
_symmetry.space_group_name_H-M   'P 1'
#
loop_
_entity.id
_entity.type
_entity.pdbx_description
1 polymer ?
#
loop_
_entity_poly.entity_id
_entity_poly.type
_entity_poly.pdbx_seq_one_letter_code
_entity_poly.pdbx_strand_id
1 'polypeptide(L)'
;MIKRTFGLAALVLACAGAATMMPAGQARATDAKVDCHLVYNLSGWSLIYKHAEGTGTITCENGQKANVKIEVVGGGLTAGKYRINNGKGEISDVHDISDVFGDYAQAGAEAGVVKSSSAQVLTKGTTSLALAGTGEGVNLGVSVGKFTITRR
;
A
#
# COMPACT_ATOMS: atom_id res chain seq x y z
N MET A 1 -87.12 -6.30 -16.37
CA MET A 1 -86.88 -4.93 -15.90
C MET A 1 -85.64 -4.37 -16.59
N ILE A 2 -85.71 -3.10 -16.94
CA ILE A 2 -84.88 -2.33 -17.90
C ILE A 2 -83.54 -1.86 -17.33
N LYS A 3 -82.48 -1.90 -18.16
CA LYS A 3 -81.42 -0.87 -18.38
C LYS A 3 -80.39 -1.45 -19.38
N ARG A 4 -80.53 -1.25 -20.70
CA ARG A 4 -80.05 -0.10 -21.53
C ARG A 4 -78.56 0.20 -21.28
N THR A 5 -77.61 -0.35 -22.04
CA THR A 5 -77.12 0.01 -23.41
C THR A 5 -76.03 1.10 -23.45
N PHE A 6 -75.09 0.93 -24.39
CA PHE A 6 -74.11 1.88 -24.97
C PHE A 6 -72.76 2.02 -24.24
N GLY A 7 -71.58 2.00 -24.88
CA GLY A 7 -71.20 1.97 -26.30
C GLY A 7 -69.74 1.48 -26.45
N LEU A 8 -69.41 0.79 -27.56
CA LEU A 8 -68.62 1.30 -28.71
C LEU A 8 -67.17 1.67 -28.34
N ALA A 9 -66.20 0.83 -28.72
CA ALA A 9 -65.32 1.01 -29.90
C ALA A 9 -64.06 1.85 -29.53
N ALA A 10 -62.83 1.63 -29.97
CA ALA A 10 -62.27 0.92 -31.10
C ALA A 10 -60.72 0.80 -30.92
N LEU A 11 -60.09 0.06 -31.84
CA LEU A 11 -58.70 0.21 -32.35
C LEU A 11 -57.58 -0.33 -31.44
N VAL A 12 -56.96 -1.50 -31.68
CA VAL A 12 -56.30 -2.07 -32.88
C VAL A 12 -54.96 -1.38 -33.22
N LEU A 13 -53.90 -2.15 -32.99
CA LEU A 13 -52.56 -2.21 -33.63
C LEU A 13 -51.53 -1.07 -33.49
N ALA A 14 -50.31 -1.58 -33.30
CA ALA A 14 -49.00 -1.12 -33.79
C ALA A 14 -48.22 -0.12 -32.92
N CYS A 15 -47.10 -0.61 -32.37
CA CYS A 15 -45.77 -0.05 -32.63
C CYS A 15 -44.69 -1.00 -32.11
N ALA A 16 -44.01 -1.66 -33.05
CA ALA A 16 -42.66 -2.18 -32.84
C ALA A 16 -41.69 -1.00 -32.70
N GLY A 17 -40.67 -1.17 -31.86
CA GLY A 17 -39.49 -0.29 -31.85
C GLY A 17 -39.23 0.43 -30.54
N ALA A 18 -38.46 -0.18 -29.64
CA ALA A 18 -37.60 0.53 -28.70
C ALA A 18 -36.48 -0.40 -28.24
N ALA A 19 -35.47 -0.59 -29.10
CA ALA A 19 -34.13 -0.90 -28.64
C ALA A 19 -33.58 0.35 -27.97
N THR A 20 -33.70 0.46 -26.64
CA THR A 20 -33.06 1.53 -25.89
C THR A 20 -32.29 0.94 -24.71
N MET A 21 -30.98 0.84 -24.95
CA MET A 21 -29.90 1.09 -23.99
C MET A 21 -29.96 0.27 -22.71
N MET A 22 -29.27 -0.88 -22.74
CA MET A 22 -28.63 -1.40 -21.53
C MET A 22 -27.78 -0.25 -20.95
N PRO A 23 -27.94 0.10 -19.66
CA PRO A 23 -26.95 0.92 -18.99
C PRO A 23 -25.66 0.12 -19.07
N ALA A 24 -24.68 0.59 -19.85
CA ALA A 24 -23.31 0.19 -19.66
C ALA A 24 -23.01 0.54 -18.20
N GLY A 25 -23.03 -0.48 -17.33
CA GLY A 25 -22.67 -0.34 -15.95
C GLY A 25 -21.34 0.38 -15.93
N GLN A 26 -21.34 1.59 -15.39
CA GLN A 26 -20.12 2.31 -15.14
C GLN A 26 -19.28 1.34 -14.32
N ALA A 27 -18.22 0.81 -14.93
CA ALA A 27 -17.16 0.17 -14.21
C ALA A 27 -16.69 1.24 -13.23
N ARG A 28 -17.23 1.20 -12.02
CA ARG A 28 -16.63 1.91 -10.91
C ARG A 28 -15.28 1.26 -10.81
N ALA A 29 -14.25 1.94 -11.31
CA ALA A 29 -12.93 1.78 -10.76
C ALA A 29 -13.11 2.04 -9.27
N THR A 30 -13.38 0.98 -8.52
CA THR A 30 -13.03 0.92 -7.11
C THR A 30 -11.60 1.40 -7.10
N ASP A 31 -11.36 2.48 -6.37
CA ASP A 31 -10.06 3.05 -6.08
C ASP A 31 -9.14 1.88 -5.68
N ALA A 32 -8.47 1.31 -6.68
CA ALA A 32 -7.93 -0.03 -6.57
C ALA A 32 -6.63 0.17 -5.83
N LYS A 33 -6.68 -0.06 -4.52
CA LYS A 33 -5.49 -0.13 -3.69
C LYS A 33 -4.58 -1.18 -4.30
N VAL A 34 -3.38 -0.76 -4.66
CA VAL A 34 -2.34 -1.61 -5.20
C VAL A 34 -1.33 -1.92 -4.11
N ASP A 35 -0.76 -3.11 -4.20
CA ASP A 35 0.40 -3.46 -3.40
C ASP A 35 1.68 -3.07 -4.15
N CYS A 36 2.70 -2.69 -3.38
CA CYS A 36 4.00 -2.32 -3.91
C CYS A 36 5.12 -3.02 -3.15
N HIS A 37 6.13 -3.46 -3.89
CA HIS A 37 7.31 -4.11 -3.34
C HIS A 37 8.48 -3.13 -3.31
N LEU A 38 9.09 -3.00 -2.15
CA LEU A 38 10.30 -2.23 -1.92
C LEU A 38 11.49 -3.18 -1.82
N VAL A 39 12.53 -2.94 -2.64
CA VAL A 39 13.85 -3.54 -2.47
C VAL A 39 14.83 -2.45 -2.11
N TYR A 40 15.56 -2.61 -1.01
CA TYR A 40 16.40 -1.55 -0.48
C TYR A 40 17.73 -2.03 0.08
N ASN A 41 18.67 -1.10 0.18
CA ASN A 41 19.94 -1.27 0.88
C ASN A 41 20.07 -0.16 1.91
N LEU A 42 20.49 -0.49 3.12
CA LEU A 42 20.73 0.48 4.19
C LEU A 42 22.12 0.28 4.77
N SER A 43 22.73 1.38 5.18
CA SER A 43 23.93 1.38 6.00
C SER A 43 23.76 2.39 7.11
N GLY A 44 24.11 1.99 8.32
CA GLY A 44 23.90 2.83 9.48
C GLY A 44 24.88 2.55 10.59
N TRP A 45 24.73 3.37 11.62
CA TRP A 45 25.46 3.24 12.86
C TRP A 45 24.49 3.34 14.03
N SER A 46 24.91 2.80 15.16
CA SER A 46 24.17 2.81 16.39
C SER A 46 25.14 3.05 17.54
N LEU A 47 24.79 3.96 18.44
CA LEU A 47 25.52 4.13 19.71
C LEU A 47 24.55 4.21 20.90
N ILE A 48 23.35 4.77 20.70
CA ILE A 48 22.15 4.79 21.58
C ILE A 48 20.92 5.07 20.69
N TYR A 49 21.11 6.03 19.79
CA TYR A 49 20.26 6.31 18.65
C TYR A 49 20.71 5.46 17.46
N LYS A 50 19.76 4.90 16.71
CA LYS A 50 20.01 4.21 15.45
C LYS A 50 19.70 5.16 14.32
N HIS A 51 20.67 5.32 13.43
CA HIS A 51 20.49 6.07 12.19
C HIS A 51 21.04 5.24 11.04
N ALA A 52 20.20 5.03 10.02
CA ALA A 52 20.61 4.44 8.75
C ALA A 52 20.07 5.24 7.58
N GLU A 53 20.89 5.33 6.55
CA GLU A 53 20.49 5.85 5.26
C GLU A 53 20.72 4.80 4.19
N GLY A 54 19.97 4.95 3.11
CA GLY A 54 20.25 4.21 1.90
C GLY A 54 19.23 4.48 0.82
N THR A 55 19.08 3.51 -0.07
CA THR A 55 18.35 3.69 -1.31
C THR A 55 17.62 2.42 -1.68
N GLY A 56 16.51 2.57 -2.39
CA GLY A 56 15.75 1.43 -2.88
C GLY A 56 15.00 1.73 -4.16
N THR A 57 14.30 0.70 -4.62
CA THR A 57 13.37 0.77 -5.74
C THR A 57 12.04 0.19 -5.29
N ILE A 58 10.99 0.96 -5.52
CA ILE A 58 9.60 0.54 -5.31
C ILE A 58 9.03 0.12 -6.66
N THR A 59 8.34 -1.01 -6.69
CA THR A 59 7.59 -1.51 -7.85
C THR A 59 6.19 -1.89 -7.41
N CYS A 60 5.19 -1.22 -7.97
CA CYS A 60 3.78 -1.50 -7.70
C CYS A 60 3.22 -2.47 -8.74
N GLU A 61 2.17 -3.21 -8.37
CA GLU A 61 1.54 -4.20 -9.25
C GLU A 61 0.89 -3.57 -10.50
N ASN A 62 0.48 -2.30 -10.43
CA ASN A 62 0.00 -1.54 -11.58
C ASN A 62 1.12 -1.11 -12.57
N GLY A 63 2.36 -1.52 -12.34
CA GLY A 63 3.52 -1.23 -13.18
C GLY A 63 4.25 0.07 -12.85
N GLN A 64 3.76 0.87 -11.89
CA GLN A 64 4.47 2.07 -11.44
C GLN A 64 5.76 1.71 -10.71
N LYS A 65 6.81 2.52 -10.90
CA LYS A 65 8.11 2.34 -10.25
C LYS A 65 8.69 3.66 -9.77
N ALA A 66 9.40 3.62 -8.66
CA ALA A 66 10.10 4.78 -8.13
C ALA A 66 11.46 4.40 -7.53
N ASN A 67 12.48 5.19 -7.83
CA ASN A 67 13.74 5.16 -7.08
C ASN A 67 13.61 6.08 -5.87
N VAL A 68 14.03 5.57 -4.71
CA VAL A 68 13.78 6.25 -3.43
C VAL A 68 15.07 6.38 -2.61
N LYS A 69 15.16 7.48 -1.86
CA LYS A 69 16.08 7.60 -0.74
C LYS A 69 15.32 7.22 0.54
N ILE A 70 15.99 6.48 1.40
CA ILE A 70 15.43 5.97 2.64
C ILE A 70 16.27 6.48 3.80
N GLU A 71 15.59 6.96 4.83
CA GLU A 71 16.17 7.29 6.12
C GLU A 71 15.43 6.53 7.21
N VAL A 72 16.17 5.90 8.10
CA VAL A 72 15.61 5.10 9.19
C VAL A 72 16.20 5.58 10.50
N VAL A 73 15.31 5.87 11.42
CA VAL A 73 15.65 6.35 12.75
C VAL A 73 14.88 5.60 13.82
N GLY A 74 15.58 5.22 14.88
CA GLY A 74 15.02 4.40 15.95
C GLY A 74 15.90 4.40 17.20
N GLY A 75 15.43 3.74 18.25
CA GLY A 75 16.16 3.61 19.51
C GLY A 75 16.59 2.17 19.75
N GLY A 76 17.85 1.93 20.13
CA GLY A 76 18.35 0.58 20.34
C GLY A 76 19.45 0.48 21.38
N LEU A 77 19.50 -0.67 22.06
CA LEU A 77 20.47 -0.96 23.13
C LEU A 77 21.86 -1.34 22.61
N THR A 78 22.02 -1.47 21.30
CA THR A 78 23.22 -2.03 20.67
C THR A 78 24.08 -0.94 20.07
N ALA A 79 25.39 -0.94 20.31
CA ALA A 79 26.34 -0.07 19.63
C ALA A 79 27.02 -0.80 18.46
N GLY A 80 27.21 -0.14 17.31
CA GLY A 80 27.93 -0.69 16.17
C GLY A 80 27.45 -0.17 14.81
N LYS A 81 28.24 -0.47 13.77
CA LYS A 81 27.83 -0.29 12.38
C LYS A 81 26.97 -1.47 11.95
N TYR A 82 25.99 -1.23 11.10
CA TYR A 82 25.17 -2.29 10.52
C TYR A 82 24.88 -2.00 9.05
N ARG A 83 24.68 -3.06 8.28
CA ARG A 83 24.37 -2.97 6.85
C ARG A 83 23.29 -3.97 6.48
N ILE A 84 22.31 -3.52 5.71
CA ILE A 84 21.26 -4.36 5.13
C ILE A 84 21.48 -4.34 3.64
N ASN A 85 21.61 -5.53 3.07
CA ASN A 85 21.72 -5.72 1.64
C ASN A 85 20.47 -6.41 1.14
N ASN A 86 19.85 -5.86 0.11
CA ASN A 86 18.70 -6.47 -0.55
C ASN A 86 17.52 -6.72 0.40
N GLY A 87 17.30 -5.81 1.36
CA GLY A 87 16.14 -5.81 2.25
C GLY A 87 14.84 -5.73 1.46
N LYS A 88 13.79 -6.35 2.00
CA LYS A 88 12.47 -6.43 1.36
C LYS A 88 11.45 -5.67 2.19
N GLY A 89 10.55 -4.99 1.50
CA GLY A 89 9.38 -4.37 2.10
C GLY A 89 8.17 -4.55 1.20
N GLU A 90 7.01 -4.58 1.82
CA GLU A 90 5.71 -4.65 1.15
C GLU A 90 4.89 -3.47 1.64
N ILE A 91 4.37 -2.69 0.70
CA ILE A 91 3.57 -1.50 0.96
C ILE A 91 2.16 -1.82 0.44
N SER A 92 1.18 -1.82 1.34
CA SER A 92 -0.22 -2.05 0.99
C SER A 92 -1.03 -0.77 1.09
N ASP A 93 -2.25 -0.80 0.55
CA ASP A 93 -3.19 0.32 0.60
C ASP A 93 -2.69 1.59 -0.11
N VAL A 94 -1.98 1.43 -1.22
CA VAL A 94 -1.45 2.50 -2.08
C VAL A 94 -2.44 2.79 -3.20
N HIS A 95 -2.85 4.04 -3.42
CA HIS A 95 -3.73 4.39 -4.55
C HIS A 95 -2.91 4.90 -5.75
N ASP A 96 -1.86 5.67 -5.47
CA ASP A 96 -0.87 6.11 -6.47
C ASP A 96 0.56 5.98 -5.90
N ILE A 97 1.57 5.85 -6.77
CA ILE A 97 2.97 5.81 -6.36
C ILE A 97 3.38 7.01 -5.48
N SER A 98 2.70 8.15 -5.55
CA SER A 98 2.93 9.28 -4.64
C SER A 98 2.60 8.95 -3.17
N ASP A 99 1.65 8.03 -2.92
CA ASP A 99 1.27 7.57 -1.58
C ASP A 99 2.34 6.72 -0.91
N VAL A 100 3.44 6.37 -1.59
CA VAL A 100 4.55 5.64 -0.96
C VAL A 100 5.55 6.56 -0.26
N PHE A 101 5.55 7.87 -0.57
CA PHE A 101 6.51 8.83 -0.01
C PHE A 101 6.03 9.41 1.32
N GLY A 102 6.92 9.56 2.29
CA GLY A 102 6.63 10.14 3.60
C GLY A 102 7.18 9.34 4.76
N ASP A 103 6.74 9.70 5.95
CA ASP A 103 7.19 9.14 7.22
C ASP A 103 6.25 8.01 7.66
N TYR A 104 6.79 6.80 7.77
CA TYR A 104 6.12 5.65 8.35
C TYR A 104 6.56 5.49 9.79
N ALA A 105 5.59 5.38 10.69
CA ALA A 105 5.83 5.16 12.12
C ALA A 105 5.48 3.73 12.50
N GLN A 106 6.12 3.21 13.55
CA GLN A 106 5.82 1.86 14.03
C GLN A 106 4.36 1.71 14.44
N ALA A 107 3.71 0.66 13.94
CA ALA A 107 2.32 0.35 14.24
C ALA A 107 2.24 -1.07 14.82
N GLY A 108 1.91 -1.16 16.11
CA GLY A 108 1.68 -2.43 16.80
C GLY A 108 2.93 -3.06 17.40
N ALA A 109 2.81 -4.33 17.80
CA ALA A 109 3.86 -5.11 18.44
C ALA A 109 4.80 -5.74 17.41
N GLU A 110 6.12 -5.70 17.65
CA GLU A 110 7.10 -6.34 16.79
C GLU A 110 6.83 -7.85 16.63
N ALA A 111 6.80 -8.36 15.40
CA ALA A 111 6.46 -9.75 15.08
C ALA A 111 7.57 -10.77 15.43
N GLY A 112 8.46 -10.42 16.36
CA GLY A 112 9.56 -11.25 16.81
C GLY A 112 10.86 -11.02 16.04
N VAL A 113 11.96 -11.08 16.77
CA VAL A 113 13.33 -11.01 16.24
C VAL A 113 13.90 -12.41 16.29
N VAL A 114 14.12 -13.04 15.14
CA VAL A 114 14.81 -14.33 15.05
C VAL A 114 16.16 -14.10 14.39
N LYS A 115 17.23 -14.46 15.10
CA LYS A 115 18.66 -14.48 14.69
C LYS A 115 18.92 -13.89 13.28
N SER A 116 19.31 -12.62 13.24
CA SER A 116 19.68 -11.84 12.05
C SER A 116 18.55 -11.45 11.09
N SER A 117 17.28 -11.71 11.44
CA SER A 117 16.10 -11.32 10.68
C SER A 117 15.10 -10.55 11.56
N SER A 118 14.60 -9.43 11.05
CA SER A 118 13.56 -8.62 11.70
C SER A 118 12.36 -8.48 10.77
N ALA A 119 11.17 -8.74 11.32
CA ALA A 119 9.89 -8.43 10.68
C ALA A 119 9.13 -7.41 11.53
N GLN A 120 8.69 -6.32 10.90
CA GLN A 120 7.90 -5.28 11.57
C GLN A 120 6.96 -4.60 10.60
N VAL A 121 5.90 -4.01 11.15
CA VAL A 121 4.92 -3.25 10.38
C VAL A 121 4.96 -1.79 10.82
N LEU A 122 5.00 -0.91 9.84
CA LEU A 122 4.94 0.54 10.01
C LEU A 122 3.72 1.06 9.26
N THR A 123 3.14 2.17 9.70
CA THR A 123 1.98 2.78 9.03
C THR A 123 2.20 4.25 8.75
N LYS A 124 1.57 4.73 7.68
CA LYS A 124 1.44 6.13 7.33
C LYS A 124 0.01 6.38 6.86
N GLY A 125 -0.81 6.98 7.72
CA GLY A 125 -2.24 7.14 7.45
C GLY A 125 -2.88 5.76 7.24
N THR A 126 -3.44 5.52 6.06
CA THR A 126 -4.02 4.22 5.67
C THR A 126 -3.03 3.26 5.03
N THR A 127 -1.85 3.73 4.63
CA THR A 127 -0.83 2.93 3.94
C THR A 127 0.01 2.17 4.96
N SER A 128 0.15 0.86 4.78
CA SER A 128 0.97 0.01 5.64
C SER A 128 2.27 -0.37 4.94
N LEU A 129 3.35 -0.50 5.70
CA LEU A 129 4.67 -0.92 5.24
C LEU A 129 5.14 -2.07 6.13
N ALA A 130 5.09 -3.29 5.62
CA ALA A 130 5.72 -4.45 6.23
C ALA A 130 7.18 -4.54 5.79
N LEU A 131 8.12 -4.57 6.73
CA LEU A 131 9.54 -4.71 6.46
C LEU A 131 10.00 -6.11 6.87
N ALA A 132 10.73 -6.76 5.96
CA ALA A 132 11.45 -8.01 6.22
C ALA A 132 12.89 -7.85 5.73
N GLY A 133 13.84 -7.89 6.66
CA GLY A 133 15.25 -7.67 6.34
C GLY A 133 16.15 -8.62 7.11
N THR A 134 17.04 -9.28 6.37
CA THR A 134 18.23 -9.93 6.94
C THR A 134 19.42 -9.00 6.78
N GLY A 135 20.13 -8.73 7.87
CA GLY A 135 21.25 -7.80 7.91
C GLY A 135 22.55 -8.47 8.36
N GLU A 136 23.68 -7.90 7.93
CA GLU A 136 25.00 -8.21 8.47
C GLU A 136 25.36 -7.19 9.56
N GLY A 137 25.76 -7.67 10.73
CA GLY A 137 26.01 -6.85 11.91
C GLY A 137 24.93 -7.00 12.99
N VAL A 138 25.10 -6.28 14.11
CA VAL A 138 24.24 -6.44 15.30
C VAL A 138 22.78 -6.29 14.88
N ASN A 139 21.99 -7.34 15.16
CA ASN A 139 20.57 -7.48 14.86
C ASN A 139 19.87 -6.11 14.76
N LEU A 140 19.02 -5.94 13.74
CA LEU A 140 17.90 -4.99 13.78
C LEU A 140 16.85 -5.45 14.82
N GLY A 141 17.30 -5.97 15.97
CA GLY A 141 16.50 -6.22 17.17
C GLY A 141 16.17 -4.89 17.84
N VAL A 142 15.51 -4.03 17.09
CA VAL A 142 15.37 -2.60 17.35
C VAL A 142 14.07 -2.17 16.71
N SER A 143 13.23 -1.54 17.52
CA SER A 143 12.06 -0.83 17.06
C SER A 143 12.49 0.25 16.08
N VAL A 144 12.15 0.10 14.78
CA VAL A 144 12.26 1.24 13.87
C VAL A 144 11.20 2.24 14.30
N GLY A 145 11.64 3.35 14.87
CA GLY A 145 10.73 4.40 15.33
C GLY A 145 10.10 5.13 14.15
N LYS A 146 10.92 5.44 13.14
CA LYS A 146 10.49 6.14 11.93
C LYS A 146 11.28 5.70 10.70
N PHE A 147 10.57 5.45 9.63
CA PHE A 147 11.10 5.07 8.32
C PHE A 147 10.59 6.06 7.28
N THR A 148 11.49 6.88 6.75
CA THR A 148 11.17 7.95 5.82
C THR A 148 11.54 7.54 4.40
N ILE A 149 10.56 7.62 3.49
CA ILE A 149 10.74 7.36 2.05
C ILE A 149 10.62 8.67 1.30
N THR A 150 11.66 9.04 0.55
CA THR A 150 11.68 10.25 -0.28
C THR A 150 12.02 9.92 -1.72
N ARG A 151 11.54 10.74 -2.65
CA ARG A 151 11.88 10.60 -4.07
C ARG A 151 13.36 10.93 -4.27
N ARG A 152 14.05 10.10 -5.05
CA ARG A 152 15.43 10.32 -5.48
C ARG A 152 15.50 11.15 -6.74
#